data_AF-A0A535Q6J9-F1
#
_entry.id   AF-A0A535Q6J9-F1
#
_cell.length_a   1.000
_cell.length_b   1.000
_cell.length_c   1.000
_cell.angle_alpha   90.00
_cell.angle_beta   90.00
_cell.angle_gamma   90.00
#
_symmetry.space_group_name_H-M   'P 1'
#
loop_
_entity.id
_entity.type
_entity.pdbx_description
1 polymer ?
#
loop_
_entity_poly.entity_id
_entity_poly.type
_entity_poly.pdbx_seq_one_letter_code
_entity_poly.pdbx_strand_id
1 'polypeptide(L)'
;MRFGDCSDAHDATVYGFDGGTWVPKTTSGAPPPALCAPSMAGDSNQRAIVLFGGKPATRATPVPADTWIYDGDVWHKPSPAQSPPARDDASMVYDPDHHVMVLFGGQGLNQGQSGALNDTWIWDGSNWSSP
;
A
#
# COMPACT_ATOMS: atom_id res chain seq x y z
N MET A 1 -6.09 -10.73 -4.09
CA MET A 1 -6.85 -9.61 -3.51
C MET A 1 -6.99 -8.62 -4.63
N ARG A 2 -8.22 -8.14 -4.88
CA ARG A 2 -8.40 -7.05 -5.83
C ARG A 2 -8.24 -5.74 -5.09
N PHE A 3 -7.27 -4.96 -5.53
CA PHE A 3 -7.10 -3.56 -5.11
C PHE A 3 -7.48 -2.68 -6.29
N GLY A 4 -8.10 -1.52 -6.03
CA GLY A 4 -8.30 -0.49 -7.05
C GLY A 4 -9.71 -0.32 -7.60
N ASP A 5 -10.72 -1.07 -7.13
CA ASP A 5 -12.12 -0.69 -7.35
C ASP A 5 -12.65 0.13 -6.16
N CYS A 6 -13.48 1.13 -6.46
CA CYS A 6 -14.08 2.01 -5.45
C CYS A 6 -15.38 1.44 -4.85
N SER A 7 -15.62 0.13 -4.98
CA SER A 7 -16.88 -0.49 -4.59
C SER A 7 -16.77 -1.19 -3.24
N ASP A 8 -17.69 -0.90 -2.32
CA ASP A 8 -17.77 -1.48 -0.95
C ASP A 8 -17.75 -3.03 -0.91
N ALA A 9 -18.00 -3.71 -2.03
CA ALA A 9 -17.90 -5.15 -2.17
C ALA A 9 -16.44 -5.59 -2.42
N HIS A 10 -15.63 -5.59 -1.37
CA HIS A 10 -14.22 -5.98 -1.47
C HIS A 10 -14.02 -7.48 -1.25
N ASP A 11 -13.43 -8.15 -2.26
CA ASP A 11 -12.90 -9.51 -2.10
C ASP A 11 -11.51 -9.44 -1.46
N ALA A 12 -11.45 -9.74 -0.16
CA ALA A 12 -10.22 -9.82 0.61
C ALA A 12 -9.38 -11.07 0.29
N THR A 13 -9.85 -11.95 -0.59
CA THR A 13 -9.14 -13.19 -0.94
C THR A 13 -7.84 -12.86 -1.66
N VAL A 14 -6.70 -13.31 -1.13
CA VAL A 14 -5.43 -13.31 -1.87
C VAL A 14 -5.46 -14.45 -2.90
N TYR A 15 -5.01 -14.18 -4.12
CA TYR A 15 -4.89 -15.19 -5.16
C TYR A 15 -3.43 -15.31 -5.56
N GLY A 16 -2.95 -16.54 -5.75
CA GLY A 16 -1.65 -16.84 -6.36
C GLY A 16 -1.84 -17.47 -7.73
N PHE A 17 -0.94 -17.22 -8.67
CA PHE A 17 -0.94 -17.88 -9.97
C PHE A 17 -0.02 -19.10 -9.95
N ASP A 18 -0.53 -20.26 -10.34
CA ASP A 18 0.20 -21.54 -10.34
C ASP A 18 0.84 -21.90 -11.70
N GLY A 19 0.77 -20.98 -12.67
CA GLY A 19 1.24 -21.20 -14.04
C GLY A 19 0.13 -21.52 -15.04
N GLY A 20 -1.08 -21.83 -14.58
CA GLY A 20 -2.25 -22.04 -15.44
C GLY A 20 -3.53 -21.35 -14.95
N THR A 21 -3.69 -21.19 -13.63
CA THR A 21 -4.89 -20.65 -13.02
C THR A 21 -4.57 -19.79 -11.79
N TRP A 22 -5.45 -18.85 -11.48
CA TRP A 22 -5.43 -18.15 -10.20
C TRP A 22 -6.14 -18.98 -9.15
N VAL A 23 -5.42 -19.35 -8.09
CA VAL A 23 -5.94 -20.12 -6.97
C VAL A 23 -6.03 -19.25 -5.71
N PRO A 24 -7.13 -19.33 -4.94
CA PRO A 24 -7.21 -18.68 -3.64
C PRO A 24 -6.08 -19.15 -2.71
N LYS A 25 -5.45 -18.21 -2.02
CA LYS A 25 -4.53 -18.45 -0.92
C LYS A 25 -5.19 -18.12 0.40
N THR A 26 -5.10 -19.04 1.36
CA THR A 26 -5.46 -18.78 2.74
C THR A 26 -4.42 -17.86 3.37
N THR A 27 -4.83 -16.66 3.78
CA THR A 27 -3.99 -15.77 4.57
C THR A 27 -4.35 -15.89 6.04
N SER A 28 -3.35 -15.84 6.92
CA SER A 28 -3.60 -15.56 8.34
C SER A 28 -3.55 -14.05 8.59
N GLY A 29 -4.24 -13.55 9.62
CA GLY A 29 -4.28 -12.12 9.95
C GLY A 29 -5.36 -11.30 9.24
N ALA A 30 -5.56 -10.07 9.72
CA ALA A 30 -6.54 -9.14 9.14
C ALA A 30 -5.92 -8.42 7.94
N PRO A 31 -6.52 -8.48 6.74
CA PRO A 31 -6.04 -7.77 5.58
C PRO A 31 -6.19 -6.25 5.74
N PRO A 32 -5.51 -5.44 4.90
CA PRO A 32 -5.83 -4.03 4.77
C PRO A 32 -7.33 -3.82 4.51
N PRO A 33 -7.89 -2.68 4.92
CA PRO A 33 -9.25 -2.33 4.54
C PRO A 33 -9.36 -2.21 3.01
N ALA A 34 -10.61 -2.21 2.58
CA ALA A 34 -11.09 -1.64 1.34
C ALA A 34 -10.39 -0.31 0.96
N LEU A 35 -9.48 -0.31 -0.01
CA LEU A 35 -8.73 0.88 -0.45
C LEU A 35 -8.86 1.08 -1.97
N CYS A 36 -9.27 2.29 -2.35
CA CYS A 36 -9.35 2.76 -3.73
C CYS A 36 -8.02 3.38 -4.13
N ALA A 37 -7.52 3.03 -5.32
CA ALA A 37 -6.24 3.51 -5.84
C ALA A 37 -5.08 3.57 -4.82
N PRO A 38 -4.84 2.49 -4.03
CA PRO A 38 -3.66 2.43 -3.19
C PRO A 38 -2.41 2.26 -4.05
N SER A 39 -1.28 2.71 -3.53
CA SER A 39 0.03 2.46 -4.14
C SER A 39 0.55 1.10 -3.69
N MET A 40 1.03 0.27 -4.61
CA MET A 40 1.52 -1.08 -4.28
C MET A 40 2.75 -1.43 -5.12
N ALA A 41 3.77 -2.02 -4.48
CA ALA A 41 4.99 -2.49 -5.13
C ALA A 41 5.53 -3.74 -4.42
N GLY A 42 6.19 -4.61 -5.17
CA GLY A 42 6.83 -5.82 -4.64
C GLY A 42 8.31 -5.60 -4.36
N ASP A 43 8.78 -6.02 -3.19
CA ASP A 43 10.19 -6.21 -2.86
C ASP A 43 10.63 -7.59 -3.37
N SER A 44 11.43 -7.62 -4.42
CA SER A 44 11.93 -8.87 -5.01
C SER A 44 12.96 -9.59 -4.12
N ASN A 45 13.63 -8.88 -3.21
CA ASN A 45 14.63 -9.43 -2.30
C ASN A 45 14.00 -10.01 -1.04
N GLN A 46 13.03 -9.30 -0.45
CA GLN A 46 12.33 -9.73 0.77
C GLN A 46 11.08 -10.58 0.47
N ARG A 47 10.72 -10.75 -0.81
CA ARG A 47 9.48 -11.43 -1.25
C ARG A 47 8.22 -10.84 -0.61
N ALA A 48 8.24 -9.53 -0.37
CA ALA A 48 7.16 -8.81 0.28
C ALA A 48 6.40 -7.94 -0.72
N ILE A 49 5.14 -7.64 -0.43
CA ILE A 49 4.39 -6.58 -1.11
C ILE A 49 4.17 -5.46 -0.10
N VAL A 50 4.56 -4.24 -0.48
CA VAL A 50 4.24 -3.03 0.27
C VAL A 50 3.03 -2.39 -0.38
N LEU A 51 2.05 -2.04 0.45
CA LEU A 51 0.88 -1.26 0.08
C LEU A 51 0.82 -0.01 0.95
N PHE A 52 0.55 1.14 0.34
CA PHE A 52 0.44 2.42 1.04
C PHE A 52 -0.76 3.22 0.59
N GLY A 53 -1.44 3.84 1.56
CA GLY A 53 -2.48 4.83 1.31
C GLY A 53 -3.68 4.25 0.55
N GLY A 54 -4.24 5.06 -0.35
CA GLY A 54 -5.52 4.80 -0.99
C GLY A 54 -6.69 5.38 -0.21
N LYS A 55 -7.77 5.65 -0.92
CA LYS A 55 -8.99 6.20 -0.32
C LYS A 55 -9.84 5.07 0.25
N PRO A 56 -10.16 5.08 1.56
CA PRO A 56 -11.02 4.06 2.14
C PRO A 56 -12.44 4.14 1.54
N ALA A 57 -13.08 2.99 1.37
CA ALA A 57 -14.46 2.93 0.90
C ALA A 57 -15.44 3.60 1.91
N THR A 58 -15.15 3.48 3.20
CA THR A 58 -15.88 4.18 4.26
C THR A 58 -15.37 5.61 4.45
N ARG A 59 -16.26 6.53 4.84
CA ARG A 59 -15.86 7.91 5.19
C ARG A 59 -15.10 7.92 6.51
N ALA A 60 -13.77 7.82 6.45
CA ALA A 60 -12.87 8.09 7.57
C ALA A 60 -12.36 9.53 7.52
N THR A 61 -12.33 10.21 8.68
CA THR A 61 -11.74 11.55 8.82
C THR A 61 -10.98 11.64 10.15
N PRO A 62 -9.64 11.86 10.15
CA PRO A 62 -8.78 11.93 8.96
C PRO A 62 -8.69 10.57 8.24
N VAL A 63 -8.40 10.61 6.94
CA VAL A 63 -8.07 9.42 6.16
C VAL A 63 -6.74 8.87 6.66
N PRO A 64 -6.64 7.56 6.99
CA PRO A 64 -5.39 6.97 7.45
C PRO A 64 -4.35 6.89 6.32
N ALA A 65 -3.08 7.06 6.69
CA ALA A 65 -1.91 6.90 5.82
C ALA A 65 -1.16 5.61 6.18
N ASP A 66 -1.89 4.49 6.17
CA ASP A 66 -1.35 3.23 6.66
C ASP A 66 -0.41 2.59 5.63
N THR A 67 0.65 1.96 6.15
CA THR A 67 1.50 1.03 5.39
C THR A 67 1.09 -0.39 5.75
N TRP A 68 0.96 -1.25 4.75
CA TRP A 68 0.67 -2.67 4.90
C TRP A 68 1.73 -3.48 4.17
N ILE A 69 2.19 -4.55 4.81
CA ILE A 69 3.19 -5.47 4.25
C ILE A 69 2.58 -6.86 4.18
N TYR A 70 2.59 -7.47 3.00
CA TYR A 70 2.31 -8.89 2.83
C TYR A 70 3.62 -9.64 2.69
N ASP A 71 3.89 -10.59 3.59
CA ASP A 71 5.13 -11.38 3.61
C ASP A 71 5.06 -12.67 2.77
N GLY A 72 3.93 -12.92 2.12
CA GLY A 72 3.66 -14.14 1.37
C GLY A 72 2.67 -15.09 2.04
N ASP A 73 2.36 -14.87 3.32
CA ASP A 73 1.38 -15.62 4.11
C ASP A 73 0.38 -14.72 4.84
N VAL A 74 0.84 -13.61 5.43
CA VAL A 74 0.03 -12.74 6.30
C VAL A 74 0.29 -11.26 6.00
N TRP A 75 -0.76 -10.47 6.16
CA TRP A 75 -0.69 -9.02 6.16
C TRP A 75 -0.34 -8.49 7.55
N HIS A 76 0.63 -7.58 7.60
CA HIS A 76 1.01 -6.86 8.80
C HIS A 76 0.92 -5.37 8.57
N LYS A 77 0.55 -4.63 9.61
CA LYS A 77 0.52 -3.17 9.60
C LYS A 77 1.67 -2.65 10.48
N PRO A 78 2.83 -2.29 9.91
CA PRO A 78 3.91 -1.65 10.67
C PRO A 78 3.47 -0.29 11.22
N SER A 79 4.16 0.18 12.27
CA SER A 79 3.99 1.52 12.85
C SER A 79 5.28 2.32 12.71
N PRO A 80 5.60 2.83 11.51
CA PRO A 80 6.82 3.59 11.30
C PRO A 80 6.78 4.93 12.06
N ALA A 81 7.95 5.45 12.43
CA ALA A 81 8.07 6.71 13.15
C ALA A 81 7.74 7.93 12.27
N GLN A 82 7.95 7.79 10.97
CA GLN A 82 7.58 8.76 9.94
C GLN A 82 6.71 8.07 8.89
N SER A 83 5.85 8.84 8.24
CA SER A 83 4.97 8.33 7.18
C SER A 83 4.64 9.46 6.19
N PRO A 84 4.48 9.15 4.89
CA PRO A 84 3.91 10.11 3.96
C PRO A 84 2.50 10.51 4.44
N PRO A 85 2.04 11.71 4.08
CA PRO A 85 0.64 12.05 4.26
C PRO A 85 -0.30 11.13 3.47
N ALA A 86 -1.52 11.00 3.98
CA ALA A 86 -2.57 10.19 3.36
C ALA A 86 -2.82 10.65 1.93
N ARG A 87 -2.67 9.72 0.99
CA ARG A 87 -2.77 9.97 -0.44
C ARG A 87 -3.30 8.75 -1.19
N ASP A 88 -3.94 8.98 -2.32
CA ASP A 88 -4.23 7.98 -3.35
C ASP A 88 -3.52 8.36 -4.67
N ASP A 89 -3.60 7.49 -5.67
CA ASP A 89 -3.03 7.68 -7.01
C ASP A 89 -1.51 7.97 -7.04
N ALA A 90 -0.79 7.68 -5.95
CA ALA A 90 0.66 7.79 -5.92
C ALA A 90 1.29 6.57 -6.63
N SER A 91 2.46 6.79 -7.25
CA SER A 91 3.23 5.72 -7.89
C SER A 91 4.28 5.19 -6.93
N MET A 92 4.40 3.86 -6.81
CA MET A 92 5.40 3.21 -5.98
C MET A 92 6.20 2.18 -6.77
N VAL A 93 7.52 2.17 -6.60
CA VAL A 93 8.44 1.21 -7.23
C VAL A 93 9.48 0.74 -6.23
N TYR A 94 10.01 -0.47 -6.44
CA TYR A 94 11.17 -0.97 -5.69
C TYR A 94 12.46 -0.64 -6.42
N ASP A 95 13.42 -0.05 -5.71
CA ASP A 95 14.79 0.15 -6.16
C ASP A 95 15.67 -1.00 -5.63
N PRO A 96 16.11 -1.94 -6.48
CA PRO A 96 16.87 -3.10 -6.06
C PRO A 96 18.34 -2.78 -5.73
N ASP A 97 18.89 -1.67 -6.23
CA ASP A 97 20.29 -1.30 -5.98
C ASP A 97 20.46 -0.69 -4.59
N HIS A 98 19.43 0.02 -4.12
CA HIS A 98 19.40 0.64 -2.79
C HIS A 98 18.53 -0.14 -1.78
N HIS A 99 17.80 -1.16 -2.23
CA HIS A 99 16.89 -1.98 -1.43
C HIS A 99 15.77 -1.18 -0.74
N VAL A 100 15.15 -0.23 -1.44
CA VAL A 100 14.10 0.65 -0.88
C VAL A 100 12.86 0.71 -1.77
N MET A 101 11.70 1.05 -1.20
CA MET A 101 10.56 1.50 -2.02
C MET A 101 10.62 3.00 -2.20
N VAL A 102 10.37 3.46 -3.41
CA VAL A 102 10.23 4.87 -3.75
C VAL A 102 8.76 5.15 -4.07
N LEU A 103 8.15 6.06 -3.32
CA LEU A 103 6.79 6.56 -3.51
C LEU A 103 6.87 8.00 -4.01
N PHE A 104 6.15 8.33 -5.08
CA PHE A 104 6.14 9.68 -5.63
C PHE A 104 4.72 10.18 -5.94
N GLY A 105 4.48 11.44 -5.61
CA GLY A 105 3.28 12.19 -5.99
C GLY A 105 1.98 11.63 -5.40
N GLY A 106 0.91 11.65 -6.19
CA GLY A 106 -0.45 11.28 -5.78
C GLY A 106 -1.35 12.47 -5.45
N GLN A 107 -2.55 12.22 -4.94
CA GLN A 107 -3.47 13.23 -4.45
C GLN A 107 -3.62 13.09 -2.94
N GLY A 108 -3.35 14.15 -2.19
CA GLY A 108 -3.53 14.10 -0.74
C GLY A 108 -5.01 14.19 -0.35
N LEU A 109 -5.35 13.46 0.71
CA LEU A 109 -6.74 13.17 1.08
C LEU A 109 -7.23 13.89 2.34
N ASN A 110 -6.31 14.54 3.08
CA ASN A 110 -6.62 15.25 4.33
C ASN A 110 -6.54 16.77 4.15
N GLN A 111 -7.26 17.50 5.01
CA GLN A 111 -7.22 18.97 5.04
C GLN A 111 -5.79 19.48 5.28
N GLY A 112 -5.41 20.54 4.56
CA GLY A 112 -4.04 21.08 4.60
C GLY A 112 -3.03 20.30 3.74
N GLN A 113 -3.43 19.15 3.20
CA GLN A 113 -2.63 18.34 2.28
C GLN A 113 -3.46 17.91 1.06
N SER A 114 -4.61 18.54 0.82
CA SER A 114 -5.53 18.18 -0.27
C SER A 114 -5.00 18.67 -1.62
N GLY A 115 -5.03 17.81 -2.63
CA GLY A 115 -4.62 18.12 -4.01
C GLY A 115 -3.35 17.40 -4.43
N ALA A 116 -2.82 17.77 -5.59
CA ALA A 116 -1.68 17.10 -6.19
C ALA A 116 -0.41 17.27 -5.34
N LEU A 117 0.21 16.15 -5.01
CA LEU A 117 1.49 16.09 -4.31
C LEU A 117 2.62 15.88 -5.33
N ASN A 118 3.80 16.39 -5.00
CA ASN A 118 5.02 16.29 -5.82
C ASN A 118 6.26 15.92 -4.99
N ASP A 119 6.04 15.40 -3.78
CA ASP A 119 7.07 14.92 -2.87
C ASP A 119 7.45 13.46 -3.19
N THR A 120 8.64 13.08 -2.72
CA THR A 120 9.16 11.72 -2.79
C THR A 120 9.30 11.17 -1.39
N TRP A 121 8.98 9.90 -1.20
CA TRP A 121 9.19 9.19 0.05
C TRP A 121 9.91 7.88 -0.20
N ILE A 122 10.80 7.52 0.73
CA ILE A 122 11.63 6.32 0.69
C ILE A 122 11.28 5.44 1.87
N TRP A 123 10.93 4.18 1.60
CA TRP A 123 10.73 3.14 2.61
C TRP A 123 11.95 2.24 2.69
N ASP A 124 12.58 2.15 3.86
CA ASP A 124 13.79 1.34 4.08
C ASP A 124 13.51 -0.10 4.55
N GLY A 125 12.23 -0.51 4.58
CA GLY A 125 11.79 -1.78 5.19
C GLY A 125 11.19 -1.62 6.59
N SER A 126 11.40 -0.49 7.25
CA SER A 126 10.96 -0.24 8.62
C SER A 126 10.37 1.15 8.86
N ASN A 127 10.87 2.16 8.14
CA ASN A 127 10.47 3.54 8.31
C ASN A 127 10.43 4.27 6.96
N TRP A 128 9.60 5.32 6.90
CA TRP A 128 9.60 6.25 5.78
C TRP A 128 10.58 7.40 6.03
N SER A 129 11.11 7.97 4.96
CA SER A 129 11.85 9.24 5.00
C SER A 129 11.55 10.05 3.74
N SER A 130 11.58 11.38 3.88
CA SER A 130 11.59 12.28 2.73
C SER A 130 13.03 12.75 2.52
N PRO A 131 13.59 12.63 1.30
CA PRO A 131 14.87 13.25 0.97
C PRO A 131 14.78 14.79 0.93
#